data_AF-A0A3D4TF52-F1
#
_entry.id   AF-A0A3D4TF52-F1
#
_cell.length_a   1.000
_cell.length_b   1.000
_cell.length_c   1.000
_cell.angle_alpha   90.00
_cell.angle_beta   90.00
_cell.angle_gamma   90.00
#
_symmetry.space_group_name_H-M   'P 1'
#
loop_
_entity.id
_entity.type
_entity.pdbx_description
1 polymer ?
#
loop_
_entity_poly.entity_id
_entity_poly.type
_entity_poly.pdbx_seq_one_letter_code
_entity_poly.pdbx_strand_id
1 'polypeptide(L)' 'LGDWRLFLATGICGGFTTFSAFSWESLQLLEQQRFGAFITYGALTLFGGFTATFIGYWIIKQYQ' A
#
# COMPACT_ATOMS: atom_id res chain seq x y z
N LEU A 1 -22.47 6.90 11.12
CA LEU A 1 -21.20 7.43 10.55
C LEU A 1 -20.05 6.40 10.49
N GLY A 2 -20.14 5.24 11.15
CA GLY A 2 -19.06 4.24 11.19
C GLY A 2 -18.98 3.31 9.98
N ASP A 3 -20.12 2.98 9.36
CA ASP A 3 -20.21 1.91 8.35
C ASP A 3 -19.55 2.27 7.01
N TRP A 4 -19.77 3.50 6.53
CA TRP A 4 -19.14 3.99 5.29
C TRP A 4 -17.62 4.04 5.38
N ARG A 5 -17.07 4.36 6.56
CA ARG A 5 -15.63 4.43 6.76
C ARG A 5 -15.00 3.04 6.77
N LEU A 6 -15.66 2.05 7.37
CA LEU A 6 -15.25 0.65 7.33
C LEU A 6 -15.33 0.07 5.92
N PHE A 7 -16.40 0.35 5.17
CA PHE A 7 -16.54 -0.13 3.79
C PHE A 7 -15.47 0.47 2.86
N LEU A 8 -15.22 1.78 2.95
CA LEU A 8 -14.22 2.46 2.11
C LEU A 8 -12.79 2.14 2.52
N ALA A 9 -12.47 2.20 3.82
CA ALA A 9 -11.11 1.99 4.30
C ALA A 9 -10.73 0.51 4.37
N THR A 10 -11.57 -0.33 4.97
CA THR A 10 -11.27 -1.76 5.15
C THR A 10 -11.65 -2.57 3.91
N GLY A 11 -12.76 -2.22 3.25
CA GLY A 11 -13.21 -2.89 2.02
C GLY A 11 -12.42 -2.44 0.79
N ILE A 12 -12.60 -1.19 0.35
CA ILE A 12 -11.97 -0.71 -0.89
C ILE A 12 -10.46 -0.52 -0.73
N CYS A 13 -10.00 0.34 0.19
CA CYS A 13 -8.56 0.57 0.37
C CYS A 13 -7.83 -0.70 0.82
N GLY A 14 -8.40 -1.45 1.78
CA GLY A 14 -7.83 -2.71 2.25
C GLY A 14 -7.80 -3.81 1.19
N GLY A 15 -8.83 -3.93 0.36
CA GLY A 15 -8.85 -4.89 -0.76
C GLY A 15 -7.87 -4.52 -1.88
N PHE A 16 -7.72 -3.23 -2.18
CA PHE A 16 -6.76 -2.75 -3.18
C PHE A 16 -5.29 -2.95 -2.73
N THR A 17 -5.02 -2.94 -1.42
CA THR A 17 -3.69 -3.21 -0.85
C THR A 17 -3.64 -4.60 -0.21
N THR A 18 -3.54 -5.63 -1.05
CA THR A 18 -3.44 -7.02 -0.59
C THR A 18 -2.03 -7.36 -0.08
N PHE A 19 -1.86 -7.40 1.24
CA PHE A 19 -0.60 -7.77 1.89
C PHE A 19 -0.13 -9.21 1.55
N SER A 20 -1.05 -10.12 1.22
CA SER A 20 -0.69 -11.50 0.86
C SER A 20 0.01 -11.59 -0.50
N ALA A 21 -0.41 -10.78 -1.48
CA ALA A 21 0.21 -10.70 -2.80
C ALA A 21 1.61 -10.09 -2.69
N PHE A 22 1.73 -9.01 -1.92
CA PHE A 22 3.04 -8.43 -1.59
C PHE A 22 3.98 -9.45 -0.94
N SER A 23 3.48 -10.24 0.02
CA SER A 23 4.26 -11.28 0.69
C SER A 23 4.64 -12.43 -0.25
N TRP A 24 3.73 -12.84 -1.12
CA TRP A 24 3.97 -13.90 -2.11
C TRP A 24 5.05 -13.49 -3.12
N GLU A 25 4.93 -12.32 -3.72
CA GLU A 25 5.94 -11.81 -4.66
C GLU A 25 7.28 -11.55 -3.97
N SER A 26 7.24 -11.08 -2.72
CA SER A 26 8.43 -10.91 -1.89
C SER A 26 9.17 -12.24 -1.67
N LEU A 27 8.44 -13.30 -1.32
CA LEU A 27 9.01 -14.65 -1.16
C LEU A 27 9.54 -15.17 -2.49
N GLN A 28 8.81 -14.96 -3.58
CA GLN A 28 9.22 -15.38 -4.93
C GLN A 28 10.51 -14.68 -5.36
N LEU A 29 10.67 -13.38 -5.07
CA LEU A 29 11.89 -12.62 -5.34
C LEU A 29 13.07 -13.07 -4.46
N LEU A 30 12.79 -13.44 -3.21
CA LEU A 30 13.78 -13.98 -2.27
C LEU A 30 14.29 -15.35 -2.75
N GLU A 31 13.39 -16.21 -3.20
CA GLU A 31 13.68 -17.55 -3.73
C GLU A 31 14.52 -17.48 -5.01
N GLN A 32 14.29 -16.45 -5.84
CA GLN A 32 15.08 -16.15 -7.03
C GLN A 32 16.46 -15.52 -6.73
N GLN A 33 16.86 -15.39 -5.45
CA GLN A 33 18.04 -14.64 -4.98
C GLN A 33 18.11 -13.18 -5.49
N ARG A 34 16.98 -12.61 -5.93
CA ARG A 34 16.91 -11.24 -6.48
C ARG A 34 16.64 -10.22 -5.38
N PHE A 35 17.55 -10.15 -4.40
CA PHE A 35 17.44 -9.24 -3.25
C PHE A 35 17.28 -7.76 -3.64
N GLY A 36 17.91 -7.32 -4.72
CA GLY A 36 17.76 -5.94 -5.21
C GLY A 36 16.33 -5.61 -5.65
N ALA A 37 15.67 -6.56 -6.32
CA ALA A 37 14.27 -6.40 -6.75
C ALA A 37 13.31 -6.51 -5.56
N PHE A 38 13.57 -7.40 -4.60
CA PHE A 38 12.82 -7.49 -3.35
C PHE A 38 12.84 -6.17 -2.57
N ILE A 39 14.02 -5.58 -2.36
CA ILE A 39 14.15 -4.31 -1.62
C ILE A 39 13.48 -3.16 -2.36
N THR A 40 13.67 -3.05 -3.68
CA THR A 40 13.05 -1.98 -4.46
C THR A 40 11.53 -2.11 -4.52
N TYR A 41 11.00 -3.32 -4.70
CA TYR A 41 9.55 -3.58 -4.67
C TYR A 41 8.92 -3.28 -3.30
N GLY A 42 9.58 -3.71 -2.21
CA GLY A 42 9.18 -3.39 -0.85
C GLY A 42 9.19 -1.89 -0.56
N ALA A 43 10.29 -1.22 -0.92
CA ALA A 43 10.42 0.22 -0.73
C ALA A 43 9.38 1.00 -1.57
N LEU A 44 9.21 0.67 -2.84
CA LEU A 44 8.21 1.32 -3.71
C LEU A 44 6.80 1.16 -3.17
N THR A 45 6.44 -0.02 -2.68
CA THR A 45 5.11 -0.29 -2.13
C THR A 45 4.87 0.50 -0.84
N LEU A 46 5.84 0.50 0.08
CA LEU A 46 5.76 1.25 1.33
C LEU A 46 5.77 2.77 1.11
N PHE A 47 6.77 3.30 0.39
CA PHE A 47 6.89 4.73 0.12
C PHE A 47 5.78 5.23 -0.80
N GLY A 48 5.35 4.44 -1.78
CA GLY A 48 4.20 4.73 -2.64
C GLY A 48 2.91 4.87 -1.83
N GLY A 49 2.63 3.94 -0.91
CA GLY A 49 1.48 4.03 -0.01
C GLY A 49 1.54 5.25 0.92
N PHE A 50 2.73 5.53 1.47
CA PHE A 50 2.95 6.67 2.38
C PHE A 50 2.76 8.01 1.66
N THR A 51 3.36 8.16 0.47
CA THR A 51 3.23 9.37 -0.35
C THR A 51 1.80 9.58 -0.83
N ALA A 52 1.11 8.52 -1.27
CA ALA A 52 -0.31 8.62 -1.65
C ALA A 52 -1.19 9.07 -0.48
N THR A 53 -0.95 8.55 0.73
CA THR A 53 -1.67 8.97 1.95
C THR A 53 -1.36 10.43 2.29
N PHE A 54 -0.09 10.83 2.18
CA PHE A 54 0.35 12.20 2.43
C PHE A 54 -0.29 13.18 1.45
N ILE A 55 -0.34 12.84 0.15
CA ILE A 55 -1.02 13.61 -0.89
C ILE A 55 -2.52 13.73 -0.60
N GLY A 56 -3.18 12.61 -0.25
CA GLY A 56 -4.60 12.62 0.12
C GLY A 56 -4.88 13.55 1.31
N TYR A 57 -4.04 13.51 2.33
CA TYR A 57 -4.13 14.42 3.48
C TYR A 57 -3.91 15.90 3.08
N TRP A 58 -2.92 16.16 2.23
CA TRP A 58 -2.61 17.52 1.76
C TRP A 58 -3.75 18.11 0.93
N ILE A 59 -4.35 17.31 0.03
CA ILE A 59 -5.51 17.71 -0.78
C ILE A 59 -6.71 18.05 0.11
N ILE A 60 -7.01 17.22 1.12
CA ILE A 60 -8.13 17.46 2.04
C ILE A 60 -7.87 18.74 2.85
N LYS A 61 -6.63 18.94 3.32
CA LYS A 61 -6.23 20.14 4.06
C LYS A 61 -6.31 21.41 3.20
N GLN A 62 -6.10 21.32 1.90
CA GLN A 62 -6.18 22.48 1.00
C GLN A 62 -7.62 22.88 0.65
N TYR A 63 -8.58 21.95 0.79
CA TYR A 63 -10.00 22.20 0.53
C TYR A 63 -10.78 22.68 1.77
N GLN A 64 -10.11 22.77 2.92
CA GLN A 64 -10.66 23.27 4.19
C GLN A 64 -10.07 24.63 4.54
#